data_AF-A0A1J5SI86-F1
#
_entry.id   AF-A0A1J5SI86-F1
#
_cell.length_a   1.000
_cell.length_b   1.000
_cell.length_c   1.000
_cell.angle_alpha   90.00
_cell.angle_beta   90.00
_cell.angle_gamma   90.00
#
_symmetry.space_group_name_H-M   'P 1'
#
loop_
_entity.id
_entity.type
_entity.pdbx_description
1 polymer ?
#
loop_
_entity_poly.entity_id
_entity_poly.type
_entity_poly.pdbx_seq_one_letter_code
_entity_poly.pdbx_strand_id
1 'polypeptide(L)' 'MNISNLIKMANQIGAFFEAMPNHEQAVKDIAAHIQRSWDPRMRAALLQHIGDAGDVELSPMVREAFLLVKKAG' A
#
# COMPACT_ATOMS: atom_id res chain seq x y z
N MET A 1 -11.05 6.29 -11.43
CA MET A 1 -10.04 6.13 -10.37
C MET A 1 -8.78 6.84 -10.82
N ASN A 2 -8.18 7.73 -10.02
CA ASN A 2 -6.90 8.34 -10.38
C ASN A 2 -5.79 7.59 -9.64
N ILE A 3 -4.96 6.84 -10.37
CA ILE A 3 -3.90 5.99 -9.81
C ILE A 3 -2.86 6.82 -9.06
N SER A 4 -2.42 7.95 -9.62
CA SER A 4 -1.46 8.83 -8.97
C SER A 4 -1.97 9.33 -7.60
N ASN A 5 -3.27 9.58 -7.49
CA ASN A 5 -3.88 9.90 -6.18
C ASN A 5 -3.86 8.70 -5.21
N LEU A 6 -4.11 7.47 -5.69
CA LEU A 6 -4.00 6.27 -4.85
C LEU A 6 -2.56 6.08 -4.35
N ILE A 7 -1.57 6.21 -5.23
CA ILE A 7 -0.14 6.13 -4.87
C ILE A 7 0.19 7.17 -3.80
N LYS A 8 -0.23 8.43 -4.00
CA LYS A 8 -0.02 9.50 -3.02
C LYS A 8 -0.63 9.17 -1.66
N MET A 9 -1.88 8.70 -1.62
CA MET A 9 -2.54 8.31 -0.36
C MET A 9 -1.84 7.13 0.30
N ALA A 10 -1.43 6.12 -0.47
CA ALA A 10 -0.70 4.96 0.06
C ALA A 10 0.64 5.38 0.70
N ASN A 11 1.38 6.26 0.04
CA ASN A 11 2.63 6.81 0.57
C ASN A 11 2.42 7.67 1.82
N GLN A 12 1.32 8.43 1.90
CA GLN A 12 0.96 9.17 3.11
C GLN A 12 0.68 8.25 4.30
N ILE A 13 0.01 7.11 4.05
CA ILE A 13 -0.17 6.08 5.07
C ILE A 13 1.20 5.50 5.47
N GLY A 14 2.06 5.15 4.50
CA GLY A 14 3.41 4.65 4.77
C GLY A 14 4.24 5.59 5.65
N ALA A 15 4.28 6.87 5.29
CA ALA A 15 5.02 7.89 6.04
C ALA A 15 4.55 8.05 7.50
N PHE A 16 3.27 7.80 7.79
CA PHE A 16 2.78 7.80 9.16
C PHE A 16 3.37 6.64 9.98
N PHE A 17 3.53 5.46 9.36
CA PHE A 17 4.05 4.27 10.02
C PHE A 17 5.58 4.15 10.00
N GLU A 18 6.29 4.94 9.18
CA GLU A 18 7.76 5.00 9.14
C GLU A 18 8.40 5.37 10.48
N ALA A 19 7.69 6.11 11.34
CA ALA A 19 8.17 6.46 12.68
C ALA A 19 8.15 5.29 13.68
N MET A 20 7.59 4.13 13.30
CA MET A 20 7.50 2.98 14.19
C MET A 20 8.85 2.25 14.30
N PRO A 21 9.26 1.84 15.51
CA PRO A 21 10.57 1.19 15.71
C PRO A 21 10.65 -0.22 15.13
N ASN A 22 9.52 -0.88 14.87
CA ASN A 22 9.46 -2.23 14.31
C ASN A 22 8.93 -2.18 12.87
N HIS A 23 9.85 -2.34 11.91
CA HIS A 23 9.55 -2.31 10.48
C HIS A 23 8.52 -3.37 10.07
N GLU A 24 8.70 -4.63 10.49
CA GLU A 24 7.79 -5.72 10.11
C GLU A 24 6.37 -5.48 10.63
N GLN A 25 6.24 -5.01 11.86
CA GLN A 25 4.94 -4.69 12.44
C GLN A 25 4.29 -3.53 11.68
N ALA A 26 5.07 -2.50 11.37
CA ALA A 26 4.58 -1.33 10.67
C ALA A 26 4.14 -1.64 9.23
N VAL A 27 4.83 -2.54 8.51
CA VAL A 27 4.39 -3.07 7.21
C VAL A 27 3.04 -3.81 7.32
N LYS A 28 2.87 -4.65 8.35
CA LYS A 28 1.59 -5.34 8.60
C LYS A 28 0.47 -4.35 8.91
N ASP A 29 0.76 -3.32 9.69
CA ASP A 29 -0.22 -2.31 10.08
C ASP A 29 -0.65 -1.43 8.88
N ILE A 30 0.28 -1.10 7.97
CA ILE A 30 -0.05 -0.45 6.69
C ILE A 30 -0.98 -1.34 5.87
N ALA A 31 -0.65 -2.62 5.70
CA ALA A 31 -1.47 -3.55 4.92
C ALA A 31 -2.89 -3.68 5.51
N ALA A 32 -3.00 -3.84 6.83
CA ALA A 32 -4.27 -3.89 7.54
C ALA A 32 -5.05 -2.58 7.43
N HIS A 33 -4.38 -1.43 7.48
CA HIS A 33 -5.00 -0.11 7.27
C HIS A 33 -5.57 0.01 5.87
N ILE A 34 -4.82 -0.35 4.84
CA ILE A 34 -5.29 -0.28 3.46
C ILE A 34 -6.49 -1.22 3.26
N GLN A 35 -6.45 -2.44 3.81
CA GLN A 35 -7.57 -3.39 3.70
C GLN A 35 -8.86 -2.90 4.36
N ARG A 36 -8.78 -2.26 5.53
CA ARG A 36 -9.96 -1.77 6.26
C ARG A 36 -10.49 -0.45 5.71
N SER A 37 -9.59 0.43 5.25
CA SER A 37 -9.94 1.80 4.90
C SER A 37 -10.25 1.99 3.42
N TRP A 38 -9.77 1.11 2.54
CA TRP A 38 -9.98 1.25 1.10
C TRP A 38 -11.00 0.25 0.56
N ASP A 39 -11.84 0.73 -0.36
CA ASP A 39 -12.74 -0.12 -1.14
C ASP A 39 -11.95 -1.21 -1.90
N PRO A 40 -12.48 -2.45 -2.02
CA PRO A 40 -11.84 -3.51 -2.80
C PRO A 40 -11.37 -3.09 -4.19
N ARG A 41 -12.13 -2.23 -4.89
CA ARG A 41 -11.80 -1.73 -6.23
C ARG A 41 -10.57 -0.85 -6.22
N MET A 42 -10.35 -0.04 -5.18
CA MET A 42 -9.15 0.80 -5.05
C MET A 42 -7.89 -0.07 -4.91
N ARG A 43 -7.98 -1.11 -4.07
CA ARG A 43 -6.88 -2.07 -3.86
C ARG A 43 -6.56 -2.82 -5.14
N ALA A 44 -7.58 -3.32 -5.84
CA ALA A 44 -7.43 -4.00 -7.12
C ALA A 44 -6.79 -3.10 -8.19
N ALA A 45 -7.22 -1.85 -8.31
CA ALA A 45 -6.65 -0.92 -9.29
C ALA A 45 -5.17 -0.60 -9.03
N LEU A 46 -4.78 -0.43 -7.76
CA LEU A 46 -3.38 -0.18 -7.43
C LEU A 46 -2.51 -1.44 -7.61
N LEU A 47 -3.03 -2.62 -7.25
CA LEU A 47 -2.35 -3.89 -7.52
C LEU A 47 -2.16 -4.16 -9.02
N GLN A 48 -3.17 -3.84 -9.83
CA GLN A 48 -3.07 -3.94 -11.29
C GLN A 48 -1.99 -2.99 -11.82
N HIS A 49 -2.00 -1.73 -11.38
CA HIS A 49 -0.98 -0.76 -11.78
C HIS A 49 0.44 -1.22 -11.43
N ILE A 50 0.64 -1.77 -10.22
CA ILE A 50 1.92 -2.36 -9.80
C ILE A 50 2.36 -3.47 -10.76
N GLY A 51 1.42 -4.31 -11.22
CA GLY A 51 1.70 -5.38 -12.18
C GLY A 51 2.03 -4.88 -13.59
N ASP A 52 1.35 -3.83 -14.06
CA ASP A 52 1.44 -3.35 -15.44
C ASP A 52 2.60 -2.35 -15.66
N ALA A 53 2.80 -1.42 -14.72
CA ALA A 53 3.73 -0.29 -14.83
C ALA A 53 4.86 -0.32 -13.79
N GLY A 54 4.83 -1.27 -12.86
CA GLY A 54 5.74 -1.34 -11.73
C GLY A 54 5.30 -0.48 -10.56
N ASP A 55 6.11 -0.44 -9.51
CA ASP A 55 5.80 0.20 -8.23
C ASP A 55 6.74 1.35 -7.87
N VAL A 56 7.48 1.88 -8.85
CA VAL A 56 8.59 2.83 -8.64
C VAL A 56 8.19 4.08 -7.84
N GLU A 57 6.93 4.51 -7.91
CA GLU A 57 6.42 5.67 -7.18
C GLU A 57 5.95 5.37 -5.74
N LEU A 58 5.81 4.11 -5.36
CA LEU A 58 5.45 3.72 -3.98
C LEU A 58 6.70 3.73 -3.10
N SER A 59 6.55 4.11 -1.83
CA SER A 59 7.64 3.97 -0.86
C SER A 59 7.95 2.48 -0.63
N PRO A 60 9.21 2.13 -0.28
CA PRO A 60 9.60 0.71 -0.10
C PRO A 60 8.68 -0.03 0.87
N MET A 61 8.37 0.61 1.99
CA MET A 61 7.52 0.06 3.04
C MET A 61 6.07 -0.19 2.57
N VAL A 62 5.55 0.68 1.69
CA VAL A 62 4.22 0.51 1.11
C VAL A 62 4.21 -0.61 0.07
N ARG A 63 5.27 -0.78 -0.71
CA ARG A 63 5.41 -1.92 -1.64
C ARG A 63 5.35 -3.25 -0.88
N GLU A 64 6.11 -3.36 0.21
CA GLU A 64 6.09 -4.53 1.09
C GLU A 64 4.68 -4.79 1.64
N ALA A 65 3.97 -3.74 2.05
CA ALA A 65 2.60 -3.86 2.54
C ALA A 65 1.65 -4.40 1.45
N PHE A 66 1.80 -3.94 0.20
CA PHE A 66 0.97 -4.44 -0.92
C PHE A 66 1.25 -5.91 -1.28
N LEU A 67 2.44 -6.44 -0.99
CA LEU A 67 2.70 -7.88 -1.08
C LEU A 67 1.85 -8.68 -0.07
N LEU A 68 1.56 -8.10 1.10
CA LEU A 68 0.68 -8.70 2.10
C LEU A 68 -0.80 -8.53 1.74
N VAL A 69 -1.18 -7.39 1.16
CA VAL A 69 -2.55 -7.16 0.65
C VAL A 69 -2.92 -8.17 -0.43
N LYS A 70 -1.99 -8.49 -1.34
CA LYS A 70 -2.19 -9.49 -2.40
C LYS A 70 -2.41 -10.91 -1.86
N LYS A 71 -1.85 -11.26 -0.69
CA LYS A 71 -2.00 -12.60 -0.09
C LYS A 71 -3.34 -12.80 0.62
N ALA A 72 -4.02 -11.72 0.98
CA ALA A 72 -5.21 -11.74 1.82
C ALA A 72 -6.54 -11.68 1.03
N GLY A 73 -6.49 -11.53 -0.29
CA GLY A 73 -7.65 -11.53 -1.19
C GLY A 73 -7.45 -12.53 -2.32
#